data_AF-A0A846GDD5-F1
#
_entry.id   AF-A0A846GDD5-F1
#
_cell.length_a   1.000
_cell.length_b   1.000
_cell.length_c   1.000
_cell.angle_alpha   90.00
_cell.angle_beta   90.00
_cell.angle_gamma   90.00
#
_symmetry.space_group_name_H-M   'P 1'
#
loop_
_entity.id
_entity.type
_entity.pdbx_description
1 polymer ?
#
loop_
_entity_poly.entity_id
_entity_poly.type
_entity_poly.pdbx_seq_one_letter_code
_entity_poly.pdbx_strand_id
1 'polypeptide(L)'
;MKNYRQKHLYFAFRQRKTTQIKGGTKYYQVQQLKVNVGSKKLLLNQKITQIKQVCLRNLLIYKKRQRNQKNILETWYIISNLSSDTEN
;
A
#
# COMPACT_ATOMS: atom_id res chain seq x y z
N MET A 1 -30.27 -4.30 3.77
CA MET A 1 -29.50 -4.25 2.51
C MET A 1 -28.17 -3.52 2.76
N LYS A 2 -27.02 -4.18 2.55
CA LYS A 2 -25.72 -3.49 2.61
C LYS A 2 -25.61 -2.61 1.37
N ASN A 3 -25.51 -1.29 1.57
CA ASN A 3 -25.25 -0.33 0.49
C ASN A 3 -23.80 -0.50 0.01
N TYR A 4 -23.61 -1.35 -1.00
CA TYR A 4 -22.35 -1.45 -1.72
C TYR A 4 -22.20 -0.23 -2.63
N ARG A 5 -21.95 0.95 -2.06
CA ARG A 5 -21.45 2.07 -2.87
C ARG A 5 -20.12 1.61 -3.46
N GLN A 6 -20.12 1.36 -4.76
CA GLN A 6 -18.95 0.94 -5.53
C GLN A 6 -17.84 1.97 -5.26
N LYS A 7 -16.82 1.57 -4.51
CA LYS A 7 -15.72 2.46 -4.15
C LYS A 7 -14.85 2.61 -5.39
N HIS A 8 -15.07 3.67 -6.16
CA HIS A 8 -14.26 3.96 -7.35
C HIS A 8 -12.81 4.21 -6.93
N LEU A 9 -11.88 3.47 -7.55
CA LEU A 9 -10.45 3.74 -7.47
C LEU A 9 -10.16 4.98 -8.33
N TYR A 10 -9.95 6.13 -7.69
CA TYR A 10 -9.66 7.39 -8.39
C TYR A 10 -8.20 7.49 -8.78
N PHE A 11 -7.29 6.89 -8.00
CA PHE A 11 -5.87 6.87 -8.31
C PHE A 11 -5.15 5.67 -7.68
N ALA A 12 -4.07 5.24 -8.33
CA ALA A 12 -3.12 4.27 -7.79
C ALA A 12 -1.70 4.64 -8.27
N PHE A 13 -0.84 5.01 -7.33
CA PHE A 13 0.55 5.40 -7.64
C PHE A 13 1.54 4.44 -6.99
N ARG A 14 2.34 3.79 -7.83
CA ARG A 14 3.43 2.92 -7.38
C ARG A 14 4.54 3.74 -6.73
N GLN A 15 4.92 3.34 -5.52
CA GLN A 15 5.97 3.98 -4.72
C GLN A 15 7.29 3.23 -4.81
N ARG A 16 8.38 3.96 -4.60
CA ARG A 16 9.72 3.38 -4.51
C ARG A 16 9.88 2.67 -3.16
N LYS A 17 10.75 1.67 -3.11
CA LYS A 17 11.09 0.94 -1.87
C LYS A 17 11.62 1.88 -0.77
N THR A 18 12.25 2.97 -1.18
CA THR A 18 12.84 4.01 -0.31
C THR A 18 11.85 5.09 0.12
N THR A 19 10.60 5.05 -0.36
CA THR A 19 9.57 6.00 0.07
C THR A 19 9.40 5.92 1.59
N GLN A 20 9.42 7.09 2.23
CA GLN A 20 9.37 7.22 3.68
C GLN A 20 7.91 7.35 4.15
N ILE A 21 7.57 6.63 5.20
CA ILE A 21 6.27 6.74 5.88
C ILE A 21 6.48 6.98 7.37
N LYS A 22 5.54 7.69 8.00
CA LYS A 22 5.54 7.90 9.44
C LYS A 22 4.80 6.75 10.13
N GLY A 23 5.44 6.10 11.09
CA GLY A 23 4.74 5.26 12.07
C GLY A 23 5.14 5.67 13.48
N GLY A 24 4.14 6.10 14.26
CA GLY A 24 4.39 6.73 15.55
C GLY A 24 5.17 8.04 15.40
N THR A 25 6.26 8.18 16.13
CA THR A 25 7.13 9.38 16.12
C THR A 25 8.23 9.33 15.06
N LYS A 26 8.53 8.14 14.52
CA LYS A 26 9.66 7.93 13.60
C LYS A 26 9.19 7.76 12.15
N TYR A 27 10.11 8.02 11.23
CA TYR A 27 9.94 7.71 9.82
C TYR A 27 10.74 6.47 9.47
N TYR A 28 10.20 5.64 8.59
CA TYR A 28 10.88 4.48 8.05
C TYR A 28 10.49 4.25 6.58
N GLN A 29 11.32 3.50 5.88
CA GLN A 29 11.07 3.19 4.47
C GLN A 29 9.99 2.11 4.33
N VAL A 30 9.14 2.22 3.31
CA VAL A 30 8.08 1.24 3.04
C VAL A 30 8.60 -0.19 2.90
N GLN A 31 9.85 -0.39 2.44
CA GLN A 31 10.46 -1.72 2.35
C GLN A 31 10.67 -2.45 3.67
N GLN A 32 10.65 -1.73 4.79
CA GLN A 32 10.78 -2.32 6.12
C GLN A 32 9.46 -2.96 6.60
N LEU A 33 8.35 -2.73 5.88
CA LEU A 33 7.05 -3.32 6.19
C LEU A 33 7.02 -4.80 5.80
N LYS A 34 6.83 -5.66 6.79
CA LYS A 34 6.71 -7.11 6.57
C LYS A 34 5.32 -7.45 6.01
N VAL A 35 5.32 -8.12 4.86
CA VAL A 35 4.13 -8.67 4.20
C VAL A 35 4.46 -10.08 3.69
N ASN A 36 3.52 -11.01 3.89
CA ASN A 36 3.67 -12.40 3.47
C ASN A 36 3.46 -12.56 1.96
N VAL A 37 4.08 -13.57 1.37
CA VAL A 37 3.96 -13.83 -0.07
C VAL A 37 2.52 -14.18 -0.43
N GLY A 38 1.97 -13.48 -1.43
CA GLY A 38 0.57 -13.59 -1.85
C GLY A 38 -0.43 -12.92 -0.92
N SER A 39 0.03 -12.17 0.09
CA SER A 39 -0.85 -11.35 0.92
C SER A 39 -0.83 -9.89 0.47
N LYS A 40 -1.96 -9.23 0.73
CA LYS A 40 -2.09 -7.77 0.67
C LYS A 40 -2.26 -7.24 2.08
N LYS A 41 -1.82 -6.01 2.31
CA LYS A 41 -2.02 -5.27 3.55
C LYS A 41 -2.36 -3.83 3.22
N LEU A 42 -3.52 -3.37 3.68
CA LEU A 42 -3.91 -1.97 3.59
C LEU A 42 -3.56 -1.23 4.89
N LEU A 43 -2.76 -0.17 4.78
CA LEU A 43 -2.49 0.78 5.86
C LEU A 43 -3.24 2.08 5.59
N LEU A 44 -4.15 2.46 6.47
CA LEU A 44 -4.95 3.67 6.32
C LEU A 44 -4.25 4.89 6.89
N ASN A 45 -4.53 6.07 6.33
CA ASN A 45 -4.13 7.37 6.87
C ASN A 45 -2.63 7.50 7.19
N GLN A 46 -1.77 6.96 6.32
CA GLN A 46 -0.33 7.05 6.45
C GLN A 46 0.18 8.41 5.98
N LYS A 47 1.09 8.99 6.74
CA LYS A 47 1.83 10.20 6.34
C LYS A 47 3.05 9.78 5.53
N ILE A 48 3.05 10.12 4.24
CA ILE A 48 4.07 9.68 3.28
C ILE A 48 4.90 10.89 2.85
N THR A 49 6.20 10.90 3.17
CA THR A 49 7.02 12.13 3.19
C THR A 49 7.73 12.46 1.88
N GLN A 50 7.29 11.94 0.73
CA GLN A 50 7.78 12.37 -0.58
C GLN A 50 6.91 13.42 -1.28
N ILE A 51 5.73 13.73 -0.74
CA ILE A 51 4.82 14.73 -1.32
C ILE A 51 4.84 15.94 -0.39
N LYS A 52 5.32 17.09 -0.88
CA LYS A 52 5.37 18.38 -0.13
C LYS A 52 4.00 18.80 0.42
N GLN A 53 2.91 18.24 -0.11
CA GLN A 53 1.58 18.28 0.49
C GLN A 53 1.38 17.02 1.34
N VAL A 54 1.61 17.20 2.65
CA VAL A 54 1.49 16.18 3.69
C VAL A 54 0.00 15.87 3.93
N CYS A 55 -0.65 15.23 2.96
CA CYS A 55 -1.96 14.66 3.21
C CYS A 55 -1.82 13.20 3.65
N LEU A 56 -2.70 12.78 4.55
CA LEU A 56 -2.85 11.39 4.91
C LEU A 56 -3.35 10.62 3.67
N ARG A 57 -2.73 9.47 3.40
CA ARG A 57 -3.01 8.63 2.24
C ARG A 57 -3.08 7.17 2.67
N ASN A 58 -3.83 6.36 1.92
CA ASN A 58 -3.88 4.93 2.17
C ASN A 58 -2.79 4.25 1.35
N LEU A 59 -2.06 3.35 2.00
CA LEU A 59 -0.96 2.59 1.42
C LEU A 59 -1.36 1.12 1.34
N LEU A 60 -1.55 0.63 0.12
CA LEU A 60 -1.72 -0.78 -0.18
C LEU A 60 -0.35 -1.40 -0.43
N ILE A 61 -0.08 -2.52 0.25
CA ILE A 61 1.15 -3.28 0.09
C ILE A 61 0.78 -4.65 -0.40
N TYR A 62 1.36 -5.09 -1.51
CA TYR A 62 1.11 -6.39 -2.08
C TYR A 62 2.42 -7.10 -2.39
N LYS A 63 2.58 -8.32 -1.89
CA LYS A 63 3.75 -9.14 -2.20
C LYS A 63 3.33 -10.24 -3.16
N LYS A 64 3.77 -10.14 -4.42
CA LYS A 64 3.34 -11.07 -5.47
C LYS A 64 3.90 -12.47 -5.22
N ARG A 65 3.10 -13.50 -5.49
CA ARG A 65 3.58 -14.89 -5.50
C ARG A 65 4.48 -15.11 -6.71
N GLN A 66 5.59 -15.81 -6.51
CA GLN A 66 6.39 -16.30 -7.62
C GLN A 66 5.60 -17.40 -8.34
N ARG A 67 5.11 -17.11 -9.54
CA ARG A 67 4.34 -18.06 -10.34
C ARG A 67 5.24 -19.01 -11.13
N ASN A 68 6.38 -18.51 -11.62
CA ASN A 68 7.35 -19.26 -12.43
C ASN A 68 8.78 -18.99 -11.92
N GLN A 69 9.70 -19.94 -12.15
CA GLN A 69 11.12 -19.87 -11.72
C GLN A 69 11.86 -18.59 -12.18
N LYS A 70 11.36 -17.87 -13.19
CA LYS A 70 11.96 -16.64 -13.72
C LYS A 70 11.52 -15.33 -13.05
N ASN A 71 10.49 -15.33 -12.21
CA ASN A 71 9.97 -14.09 -11.62
C ASN A 71 10.55 -13.81 -10.23
N ILE A 72 11.28 -12.69 -10.11
CA ILE A 72 11.79 -12.17 -8.84
C ILE A 72 10.61 -11.86 -7.90
N LEU A 73 10.77 -12.21 -6.62
CA LEU A 73 9.80 -11.95 -5.56
C LEU A 73 9.67 -10.43 -5.35
N GLU A 74 8.69 -9.81 -6.00
CA GLU A 74 8.50 -8.36 -5.96
C GLU A 74 7.40 -7.94 -4.98
N THR A 75 7.67 -6.90 -4.20
CA THR A 75 6.68 -6.24 -3.34
C THR A 75 6.31 -4.89 -3.93
N TRP A 76 5.01 -4.66 -4.11
CA TRP A 76 4.42 -3.43 -4.61
C TRP A 76 3.91 -2.60 -3.44
N TYR A 77 4.26 -1.32 -3.45
CA TYR A 77 3.80 -0.31 -2.51
C TYR A 77 2.97 0.69 -3.33
N ILE A 78 1.69 0.81 -3.04
CA ILE A 78 0.75 1.57 -3.87
C ILE A 78 0.00 2.54 -2.98
N ILE A 79 0.07 3.82 -3.31
CA ILE A 79 -0.77 4.84 -2.69
C ILE A 79 -2.09 4.90 -3.48
N SER A 80 -3.21 4.78 -2.77
CA SER A 80 -4.55 4.82 -3.38
C SER A 80 -5.56 5.49 -2.46
N ASN A 81 -6.76 5.75 -2.99
CA ASN A 81 -7.92 6.20 -2.22
C ASN A 81 -8.74 5.04 -1.63
N LEU A 82 -8.24 3.80 -1.67
CA LEU A 82 -8.94 2.63 -1.16
C LEU A 82 -9.12 2.75 0.36
N SER A 83 -10.35 2.65 0.83
CA SER A 83 -10.71 2.86 2.24
C SER A 83 -11.11 1.60 2.99
N SER A 84 -11.06 0.43 2.36
CA SER A 84 -11.25 -0.87 3.03
C SER A 84 -10.53 -1.98 2.28
N ASP A 85 -10.06 -2.99 3.01
CA ASP A 85 -9.40 -4.19 2.48
C ASP A 85 -10.42 -5.30 2.15
N THR A 86 -11.68 -4.93 1.94
CA THR A 86 -12.78 -5.88 1.73
C THR A 86 -12.71 -6.47 0.33
N GLU A 87 -12.03 -7.60 0.21
CA GLU A 87 -12.52 -8.74 -0.59
C GLU A 87 -13.13 -9.73 0.40
N ASN A 88 -14.45 -9.96 0.28
CA ASN A 88 -14.99 -11.29 0.56
C ASN A 88 -14.65 -12.17 -0.65
#